data_AF-A0A7Y5TDX5-F1
#
_entry.id   AF-A0A7Y5TDX5-F1
#
_cell.length_a   1.000
_cell.length_b   1.000
_cell.length_c   1.000
_cell.angle_alpha   90.00
_cell.angle_beta   90.00
_cell.angle_gamma   90.00
#
_symmetry.space_group_name_H-M   'P 1'
#
loop_
_entity.id
_entity.type
_entity.pdbx_description
1 polymer ?
#
loop_
_entity_poly.entity_id
_entity_poly.type
_entity_poly.pdbx_seq_one_letter_code
_entity_poly.pdbx_strand_id
1 'polypeptide(L)'
;LWGDRLEGAVVAIGNAPTALFHLLETIADGGPRPAAIVGIPVGFIGSAESKVALTENPFGIPWLVVHGRRGGSALAASAVNALAREEEL
;
A
#
# COMPACT_ATOMS: atom_id res chain seq x y z
N LEU A 1 14.18 -3.14 -8.74
CA LEU A 1 14.13 -3.05 -7.26
C LEU A 1 12.88 -3.69 -6.64
N TRP A 2 11.71 -3.74 -7.28
CA TRP A 2 10.71 -4.80 -7.04
C TRP A 2 10.58 -5.75 -8.23
N GLY A 3 10.52 -5.21 -9.46
CA GLY A 3 10.62 -5.96 -10.71
C GLY A 3 9.62 -7.12 -10.77
N ASP A 4 10.08 -8.28 -11.19
CA ASP A 4 9.26 -9.48 -11.36
C ASP A 4 8.64 -10.00 -10.05
N ARG A 5 9.14 -9.55 -8.89
CA ARG A 5 8.57 -9.93 -7.57
C ARG A 5 7.32 -9.15 -7.20
N LEU A 6 6.88 -8.19 -8.03
CA LEU A 6 5.70 -7.38 -7.73
C LEU A 6 4.40 -8.11 -8.10
N GLU A 7 4.42 -8.96 -9.14
CA GLU A 7 3.25 -9.74 -9.56
C GLU A 7 2.79 -10.66 -8.42
N GLY A 8 1.52 -10.54 -8.02
CA GLY A 8 0.94 -11.34 -6.94
C GLY A 8 1.46 -11.04 -5.53
N ALA A 9 2.31 -10.02 -5.34
CA ALA A 9 2.85 -9.68 -4.03
C ALA A 9 1.82 -9.00 -3.12
N VAL A 10 2.03 -9.09 -1.81
CA VAL A 10 1.42 -8.18 -0.83
C VAL A 10 2.39 -7.03 -0.61
N VAL A 11 2.02 -5.82 -1.04
CA VAL A 11 2.87 -4.63 -0.93
C VAL A 11 2.51 -3.85 0.32
N ALA A 12 3.51 -3.56 1.17
CA ALA A 12 3.31 -2.78 2.39
C ALA A 12 4.13 -1.49 2.36
N ILE A 13 3.43 -0.35 2.36
CA ILE A 13 4.01 1.00 2.34
C ILE A 13 3.58 1.73 3.61
N GLY A 14 4.45 1.72 4.62
CA GLY A 14 4.19 2.37 5.91
C GLY A 14 4.76 3.79 6.05
N ASN A 15 5.64 4.24 5.15
CA ASN A 15 6.36 5.50 5.30
C ASN A 15 6.15 6.43 4.10
N ALA A 16 6.75 6.11 2.96
CA ALA A 16 6.89 7.05 1.84
C ALA A 16 5.59 7.18 1.01
N PRO A 17 4.91 8.35 1.02
CA PRO A 17 3.76 8.59 0.14
C PRO A 17 4.14 8.54 -1.35
N THR A 18 5.35 8.98 -1.67
CA THR A 18 5.89 8.95 -3.03
C THR A 18 6.05 7.52 -3.57
N ALA A 19 6.38 6.55 -2.71
CA ALA A 19 6.41 5.15 -3.12
C ALA A 19 5.01 4.63 -3.48
N LEU A 20 3.98 5.10 -2.77
CA LEU A 20 2.60 4.72 -3.07
C LEU A 20 2.13 5.35 -4.39
N PHE A 21 2.40 6.64 -4.62
CA PHE A 21 2.11 7.27 -5.92
C PHE A 21 2.83 6.55 -7.06
N HIS A 22 4.13 6.30 -6.91
CA HIS A 22 4.92 5.64 -7.94
C HIS A 22 4.46 4.20 -8.23
N LEU A 23 3.99 3.47 -7.21
CA LEU A 23 3.36 2.17 -7.40
C LEU A 23 2.08 2.28 -8.25
N LEU A 24 1.22 3.26 -7.98
CA LEU A 24 -0.01 3.48 -8.74
C LEU A 24 0.28 3.88 -10.19
N GLU A 25 1.28 4.72 -10.44
CA GLU A 25 1.76 5.06 -11.78
C GLU A 25 2.25 3.81 -12.52
N THR A 26 3.08 2.99 -11.87
CA THR A 26 3.59 1.73 -12.45
C THR A 26 2.45 0.79 -12.85
N ILE A 27 1.39 0.69 -12.03
CA ILE A 27 0.22 -0.13 -12.34
C ILE A 27 -0.60 0.49 -13.48
N ALA A 28 -0.77 1.81 -13.50
CA ALA A 28 -1.47 2.52 -14.58
C ALA A 28 -0.80 2.29 -15.95
N ASP A 29 0.54 2.23 -15.96
CA ASP A 29 1.35 2.00 -17.16
C ASP A 29 1.37 0.52 -17.61
N GLY A 30 0.55 -0.34 -17.00
CA GLY A 30 0.45 -1.75 -17.34
C GLY A 30 1.54 -2.63 -16.72
N GLY A 31 2.22 -2.14 -15.68
CA GLY A 31 3.20 -2.90 -14.93
C GLY A 31 2.61 -4.06 -14.11
N PRO A 32 3.48 -4.86 -13.47
CA PRO A 32 3.06 -6.03 -12.68
C PRO A 32 2.10 -5.64 -11.55
N ARG A 33 1.14 -6.53 -11.27
CA ARG A 33 0.01 -6.25 -10.39
C ARG A 33 0.16 -7.01 -9.06
N PRO A 34 0.23 -6.30 -7.92
CA PRO A 34 0.22 -6.96 -6.61
C PRO A 34 -1.14 -7.61 -6.31
N ALA A 35 -1.13 -8.63 -5.45
CA ALA A 35 -2.35 -9.26 -4.94
C ALA A 35 -3.10 -8.35 -3.95
N ALA A 36 -2.38 -7.52 -3.19
CA ALA A 36 -2.96 -6.53 -2.28
C ALA A 36 -1.98 -5.41 -1.93
N ILE A 37 -2.50 -4.25 -1.52
CA ILE A 37 -1.71 -3.08 -1.10
C ILE A 37 -2.11 -2.61 0.31
N VAL A 38 -1.17 -2.69 1.26
CA VAL A 38 -1.24 -2.03 2.57
C VAL A 38 -0.62 -0.64 2.45
N GLY A 39 -1.43 0.34 2.08
CA GLY A 39 -1.02 1.74 1.86
C GLY A 39 -1.25 2.60 3.09
N ILE A 40 -0.33 2.56 4.05
CA ILE A 40 -0.44 3.29 5.32
C ILE A 40 0.73 4.27 5.54
N PRO A 41 1.13 5.10 4.55
CA PRO A 41 2.15 6.11 4.78
C PRO A 41 1.69 7.13 5.84
N VAL A 42 2.60 7.54 6.71
CA VAL A 42 2.40 8.61 7.71
C VAL A 42 2.92 9.93 7.19
N GLY A 43 2.35 11.05 7.65
CA GLY A 43 2.98 12.35 7.49
C GLY A 43 2.01 13.46 7.11
N PHE A 44 2.58 14.63 6.87
CA PHE A 44 1.85 15.86 6.61
C PHE A 44 1.80 16.26 5.14
N ILE A 45 2.68 15.69 4.31
CA ILE A 45 2.82 16.02 2.88
C ILE A 45 2.57 14.74 2.08
N GLY A 46 1.54 14.73 1.25
CA GLY A 46 1.22 13.64 0.32
C GLY A 46 0.66 12.36 0.97
N SER A 47 0.72 12.21 2.30
CA SER A 47 0.23 11.01 3.00
C SER A 47 -1.27 10.83 2.77
N ALA A 48 -2.09 11.85 3.06
CA ALA A 48 -3.53 11.73 2.91
C ALA A 48 -3.92 11.54 1.44
N GLU A 49 -3.27 12.30 0.56
CA GLU A 49 -3.53 12.36 -0.88
C GLU A 49 -3.16 11.04 -1.57
N SER A 50 -2.02 10.45 -1.24
CA SER A 50 -1.61 9.14 -1.80
C SER A 50 -2.54 8.01 -1.39
N LYS A 51 -3.07 8.06 -0.16
CA LYS A 51 -4.05 7.08 0.32
C LYS A 51 -5.40 7.26 -0.35
N VAL A 52 -5.85 8.49 -0.59
CA VAL A 52 -7.07 8.76 -1.38
C VAL A 52 -6.90 8.27 -2.81
N ALA A 53 -5.77 8.55 -3.45
CA ALA A 53 -5.45 8.03 -4.77
C ALA A 53 -5.48 6.50 -4.83
N LEU A 54 -4.97 5.82 -3.79
CA LEU A 54 -5.10 4.37 -3.66
C LEU A 54 -6.56 3.93 -3.49
N THR A 55 -7.43 4.67 -2.79
CA THR A 55 -8.83 4.24 -2.64
C THR A 55 -9.70 4.50 -3.87
N GLU A 56 -9.34 5.48 -4.69
CA GLU A 56 -10.12 5.91 -5.86
C GLU A 56 -9.63 5.31 -7.18
N ASN A 57 -8.53 4.55 -7.16
CA ASN A 57 -7.96 3.97 -8.38
C ASN A 57 -8.91 2.95 -9.06
N PRO A 58 -8.87 2.81 -10.39
CA PRO A 58 -9.72 1.89 -11.14
C PRO A 58 -9.13 0.48 -11.30
N PHE A 59 -7.99 0.17 -10.66
CA PHE A 59 -7.23 -1.04 -10.97
C PHE A 59 -7.86 -2.31 -10.38
N GLY A 60 -8.80 -2.22 -9.44
CA GLY A 60 -9.46 -3.39 -8.85
C GLY A 60 -8.52 -4.26 -7.98
N ILE A 61 -7.42 -3.70 -7.50
CA ILE A 61 -6.49 -4.37 -6.58
C ILE A 61 -6.97 -4.13 -5.14
N PRO A 62 -7.15 -5.17 -4.31
CA PRO A 62 -7.50 -5.02 -2.90
C PRO A 62 -6.52 -4.13 -2.14
N TRP A 63 -7.05 -3.30 -1.23
CA TRP A 63 -6.24 -2.35 -0.47
C TRP A 63 -6.69 -2.19 0.97
N LEU A 64 -5.78 -1.70 1.81
CA LEU A 64 -6.04 -1.26 3.17
C LEU A 64 -5.33 0.07 3.43
N VAL A 65 -6.08 1.07 3.91
CA VAL A 65 -5.53 2.39 4.27
C VAL A 65 -6.03 2.85 5.64
N VAL A 66 -5.25 3.73 6.27
CA VAL A 66 -5.71 4.56 7.39
C VAL A 66 -5.82 6.00 6.89
N HIS A 67 -7.05 6.51 6.73
CA HIS A 67 -7.26 7.84 6.15
C HIS A 67 -6.63 8.99 6.98
N GLY A 68 -6.38 10.11 6.30
CA GLY A 68 -5.76 11.29 6.88
C GLY A 68 -4.24 11.16 7.02
N ARG A 69 -3.66 11.75 8.08
CA ARG A 69 -2.21 11.86 8.25
C ARG A 69 -1.55 10.74 9.07
N ARG A 70 -2.37 9.92 9.74
CA ARG A 70 -1.90 8.80 10.57
C ARG A 70 -1.46 7.63 9.70
N GLY A 71 -0.48 6.89 10.18
CA GLY A 71 0.04 5.70 9.53
C GLY A 71 1.36 5.31 10.15
N GLY A 72 2.24 4.67 9.39
CA GLY A 72 3.58 4.35 9.85
C GLY A 72 3.94 2.87 9.64
N SER A 73 5.24 2.59 9.69
CA SER A 73 5.76 1.23 9.55
C SER A 73 5.19 0.25 10.56
N ALA A 74 4.93 0.69 11.81
CA ALA A 74 4.35 -0.16 12.84
C ALA A 74 2.94 -0.65 12.48
N LEU A 75 2.09 0.25 11.98
CA LEU A 75 0.73 -0.07 11.53
C LEU A 75 0.73 -0.93 10.26
N ALA A 76 1.63 -0.62 9.31
CA ALA A 76 1.76 -1.43 8.10
C ALA A 76 2.22 -2.87 8.43
N ALA A 77 3.22 -3.01 9.30
CA ALA A 77 3.70 -4.32 9.74
C ALA A 77 2.64 -5.09 10.55
N SER A 78 1.90 -4.42 11.44
CA SER A 78 0.83 -5.08 12.19
C SER A 78 -0.29 -5.59 11.28
N ALA A 79 -0.67 -4.82 10.26
CA ALA A 79 -1.66 -5.26 9.28
C ALA A 79 -1.19 -6.50 8.50
N VAL A 80 0.08 -6.53 8.08
CA VAL A 80 0.65 -7.70 7.41
C VAL A 80 0.69 -8.92 8.36
N ASN A 81 1.13 -8.73 9.61
CA ASN A 81 1.20 -9.82 10.59
C ASN A 81 -0.18 -10.42 10.87
N ALA A 82 -1.21 -9.58 11.01
CA ALA A 82 -2.58 -10.02 11.25
C ALA A 82 -3.18 -10.78 10.05
N LEU A 83 -2.75 -10.46 8.82
CA LEU A 83 -3.17 -11.20 7.63
C LEU A 83 -2.40 -12.51 7.41
N ALA A 84 -1.24 -12.65 8.04
CA ALA A 84 -0.35 -13.79 7.82
C ALA A 84 -0.77 -15.05 8.58
N ARG A 85 -1.65 -14.94 9.59
CA ARG A 85 -2.10 -16.04 10.44
C ARG A 85 -3.56 -15.81 10.85
N GLU A 86 -4.28 -16.90 11.11
CA GLU A 86 -5.66 -16.83 11.61
C GLU A 86 -5.69 -16.60 13.13
N GLU A 87 -4.64 -17.03 13.85
CA GLU A 87 -4.50 -16.87 15.29
C GLU A 87 -3.75 -15.59 15.69
N GLU A 88 -4.21 -14.95 16.77
CA GLU A 88 -3.57 -13.74 17.33
C GLU A 88 -2.35 -14.02 18.23
N LEU A 89 -2.14 -15.27 18.68
CA LEU A 89 -1.13 -15.67 19.68
C LEU A 89 -0.12 -16.69 19.13
#